data_AF-A0A928YAN3-F1
#
_entry.id   AF-A0A928YAN3-F1
#
_cell.length_a   1.000
_cell.length_b   1.000
_cell.length_c   1.000
_cell.angle_alpha   90.00
_cell.angle_beta   90.00
_cell.angle_gamma   90.00
#
_symmetry.space_group_name_H-M   'P 1'
#
loop_
_entity.id
_entity.type
_entity.pdbx_description
1 polymer ?
#
loop_
_entity_poly.entity_id
_entity_poly.type
_entity_poly.pdbx_seq_one_letter_code
_entity_poly.pdbx_strand_id
1 'polypeptide(L)'
;MSNYWLPVLASFSWGMAAAYGLEALWRFRAGRKRPWPFFCLALACAALAMFLGNYEWGIRNYEGAEVTPHASQLALRLPKGITESPAPAMLPAPVIRNYELGIRDYEGGEVTPHASNLTDYGLRMTNDEFPITPTRLRIPALKINRPIVPVVVQDGVWDVADLGGDVGLLATTGQHPGDDLAMVLAGHMTFADGRLLFTGAFAELQFATYGMEIMVEMGGETAVYQVSEIRRIAPDDVNALYLADGDSILLITCTDWDDNTGLYASRLLIRATHR
;
A
#
# COMPACT_ATOMS: atom_id res chain seq x y z
N MET A 1 -20.73 6.22 -19.69
CA MET A 1 -20.67 6.87 -21.01
C MET A 1 -19.39 6.38 -21.67
N SER A 2 -19.49 5.56 -22.72
CA SER A 2 -18.35 4.95 -23.39
C SER A 2 -17.55 5.98 -24.17
N ASN A 3 -16.24 5.98 -23.97
CA ASN A 3 -15.30 6.94 -24.57
C ASN A 3 -14.95 6.56 -26.03
N TYR A 4 -15.94 6.53 -26.94
CA TYR A 4 -15.72 6.20 -28.35
C TYR A 4 -14.84 7.20 -29.13
N TRP A 5 -14.51 8.35 -28.55
CA TRP A 5 -13.75 9.41 -29.21
C TRP A 5 -12.24 9.20 -29.15
N LEU A 6 -11.75 8.49 -28.15
CA LEU A 6 -10.32 8.35 -27.92
C LEU A 6 -9.56 7.48 -28.96
N PRO A 7 -10.12 6.37 -29.50
CA PRO A 7 -9.47 5.66 -30.62
C PRO A 7 -9.40 6.50 -31.89
N VAL A 8 -10.41 7.35 -32.10
CA VAL A 8 -10.46 8.30 -33.22
C VAL A 8 -9.36 9.34 -33.06
N LEU A 9 -9.16 9.87 -31.84
CA LEU A 9 -8.10 10.84 -31.53
C LEU A 9 -6.69 10.23 -31.61
N ALA A 10 -6.50 8.99 -31.15
CA ALA A 10 -5.23 8.29 -31.26
C ALA A 10 -4.86 8.02 -32.73
N SER A 11 -5.81 7.53 -33.54
CA SER A 11 -5.63 7.31 -34.98
C SER A 11 -5.35 8.61 -35.72
N PHE A 12 -6.06 9.69 -35.38
CA PHE A 12 -5.82 11.02 -35.92
C PHE A 12 -4.42 11.54 -35.57
N SER A 13 -3.96 11.31 -34.34
CA SER A 13 -2.63 11.73 -33.87
C SER A 13 -1.48 10.99 -34.59
N TRP A 14 -1.64 9.69 -34.85
CA TRP A 14 -0.71 8.92 -35.70
C TRP A 14 -0.68 9.43 -37.14
N GLY A 15 -1.85 9.76 -37.70
CA GLY A 15 -1.96 10.37 -39.04
C GLY A 15 -1.21 11.69 -39.13
N MET A 16 -1.33 12.54 -38.11
CA MET A 16 -0.60 13.81 -38.02
C MET A 16 0.91 13.61 -37.85
N ALA A 17 1.35 12.66 -37.02
CA ALA A 17 2.76 12.34 -36.87
C ALA A 17 3.39 11.88 -38.19
N ALA A 18 2.70 11.03 -38.96
CA ALA A 18 3.13 10.58 -40.27
C ALA A 18 3.20 11.73 -41.29
N ALA A 19 2.18 12.58 -41.34
CA ALA A 19 2.14 13.73 -42.24
C ALA A 19 3.28 14.73 -41.96
N TYR A 20 3.51 15.08 -40.69
CA TYR A 20 4.59 15.98 -40.31
C TYR A 20 5.98 15.36 -40.49
N GLY A 21 6.11 14.04 -40.27
CA GLY A 21 7.35 13.31 -40.55
C GLY A 21 7.70 13.30 -42.04
N LEU A 22 6.73 13.05 -42.92
CA LEU A 22 6.92 13.08 -44.37
C LEU A 22 7.27 14.49 -44.88
N GLU A 23 6.60 15.52 -44.36
CA GLU A 23 6.90 16.92 -44.72
C GLU A 23 8.29 17.34 -44.22
N ALA A 24 8.70 16.92 -43.02
CA ALA A 24 10.04 17.16 -42.50
C ALA A 24 11.11 16.50 -43.38
N LEU A 25 10.88 15.25 -43.79
CA LEU A 25 11.79 14.49 -44.65
C LEU A 25 11.90 15.11 -46.05
N TRP A 26 10.78 15.53 -46.64
CA TRP A 26 10.79 16.19 -47.94
C TRP A 26 11.53 17.53 -47.90
N ARG A 27 11.31 18.33 -46.85
CA ARG A 27 12.02 19.61 -46.64
C ARG A 27 13.52 19.43 -46.45
N PHE A 28 13.92 18.39 -45.71
CA PHE A 28 15.33 18.02 -45.55
C PHE A 28 15.95 17.61 -46.90
N ARG A 29 15.29 16.72 -47.65
CA ARG A 29 15.76 16.26 -48.97
C ARG A 29 15.80 17.37 -50.03
N ALA A 30 14.90 18.35 -49.94
CA ALA A 30 14.86 19.52 -50.80
C ALA A 30 15.88 20.61 -50.40
N GLY A 31 16.75 20.38 -49.42
CA GLY A 31 17.78 21.34 -48.98
C GLY A 31 17.22 22.59 -48.32
N ARG A 32 15.96 22.58 -47.85
CA ARG A 32 15.34 23.76 -47.24
C ARG A 32 15.89 23.97 -45.83
N LYS A 33 16.29 25.22 -45.54
CA LYS A 33 16.80 25.61 -44.21
C LYS A 33 15.66 25.50 -43.19
N ARG A 34 15.88 24.70 -42.13
CA ARG A 34 15.05 24.51 -40.92
C ARG A 34 13.84 23.55 -41.05
N PRO A 35 14.07 22.23 -41.19
CA PRO A 35 13.02 21.21 -41.05
C PRO A 35 12.65 20.91 -39.57
N TRP A 36 13.48 21.36 -38.62
CA TRP A 36 13.35 21.12 -37.18
C TRP A 36 11.95 21.30 -36.56
N PRO A 37 11.17 22.37 -36.83
CA PRO A 37 9.85 22.50 -36.23
C PRO A 37 8.87 21.37 -36.64
N PHE A 38 9.04 20.78 -37.83
CA PHE A 38 8.20 19.67 -38.30
C PHE A 38 8.60 18.35 -37.62
N PHE A 39 9.90 18.15 -37.36
CA PHE A 39 10.37 17.01 -36.55
C PHE A 39 9.87 17.10 -35.10
N CYS A 40 9.93 18.28 -34.48
CA CYS A 40 9.40 18.49 -33.12
C CYS A 40 7.89 18.20 -33.04
N LEU A 41 7.13 18.65 -34.05
CA LEU A 41 5.69 18.43 -34.09
C LEU A 41 5.33 16.95 -34.31
N ALA A 42 6.08 16.25 -35.19
CA ALA A 42 5.92 14.82 -35.39
C ALA A 42 6.18 14.01 -34.11
N LEU A 43 7.24 14.37 -33.36
CA LEU A 43 7.56 13.74 -32.08
C LEU A 43 6.50 14.03 -31.00
N ALA A 44 5.99 15.26 -30.93
CA ALA A 44 4.92 15.60 -30.00
C ALA A 44 3.62 14.83 -30.29
N CYS A 45 3.23 14.70 -31.57
CA CYS A 45 2.08 13.91 -31.97
C CYS A 45 2.27 12.41 -31.68
N ALA A 46 3.47 11.87 -31.88
CA ALA A 46 3.78 10.48 -31.56
C ALA A 46 3.72 10.21 -30.04
N ALA A 47 4.27 11.11 -29.22
CA ALA A 47 4.19 11.00 -27.76
C ALA A 47 2.74 11.06 -27.25
N LEU A 48 1.92 11.96 -27.81
CA LEU A 48 0.49 12.03 -27.49
C LEU A 48 -0.25 10.75 -27.93
N ALA A 49 0.06 10.23 -29.11
CA ALA A 49 -0.52 8.98 -29.59
C ALA A 49 -0.12 7.77 -28.75
N MET A 50 1.10 7.74 -28.20
CA MET A 50 1.54 6.71 -27.24
C MET A 50 0.84 6.86 -25.89
N PHE A 51 0.69 8.08 -25.38
CA PHE A 51 -0.04 8.34 -24.14
C PHE A 51 -1.51 7.93 -24.24
N LEU A 52 -2.17 8.26 -25.36
CA LEU A 52 -3.53 7.84 -25.66
C LEU A 52 -3.62 6.33 -25.99
N GLY A 53 -2.66 5.77 -26.71
CA GLY A 53 -2.64 4.32 -26.97
C GLY A 53 -2.49 3.50 -25.69
N ASN A 54 -1.65 3.96 -24.75
CA ASN A 54 -1.48 3.31 -23.45
C ASN A 54 -2.74 3.43 -22.58
N TYR A 55 -3.49 4.53 -22.69
CA TYR A 55 -4.80 4.68 -22.04
C TYR A 55 -5.83 3.67 -22.61
N GLU A 56 -5.83 3.39 -23.92
CA GLU A 56 -6.72 2.38 -24.52
C GLU A 56 -6.32 0.93 -24.20
N TRP A 57 -5.03 0.60 -24.23
CA TRP A 57 -4.55 -0.72 -23.81
C TRP A 57 -4.92 -0.99 -22.35
N GLY A 58 -4.81 0.05 -21.50
CA GLY A 58 -5.29 0.03 -20.13
C GLY A 58 -6.81 -0.03 -19.97
N ILE A 59 -7.64 0.09 -21.02
CA ILE A 59 -9.11 -0.04 -20.93
C ILE A 59 -9.62 -1.30 -21.62
N ARG A 60 -9.08 -1.68 -22.79
CA ARG A 60 -9.51 -2.89 -23.52
C ARG A 60 -9.17 -4.17 -22.77
N ASN A 61 -8.12 -4.17 -21.96
CA ASN A 61 -7.82 -5.28 -21.04
C ASN A 61 -8.78 -5.34 -19.83
N TYR A 62 -9.63 -4.33 -19.62
CA TYR A 62 -10.62 -4.30 -18.52
C TYR A 62 -12.05 -4.60 -18.95
N GLU A 63 -12.43 -4.38 -20.22
CA GLU A 63 -13.80 -4.65 -20.68
C GLU A 63 -14.12 -6.14 -20.90
N GLY A 64 -13.10 -7.00 -20.99
CA GLY A 64 -13.26 -8.45 -21.15
C GLY A 64 -13.06 -9.28 -19.88
N ALA A 65 -12.56 -8.67 -18.80
CA ALA A 65 -12.45 -9.32 -17.51
C ALA A 65 -13.75 -9.05 -16.74
N GLU A 66 -14.61 -10.06 -16.61
CA GLU A 66 -15.50 -10.08 -15.46
C GLU A 66 -14.60 -10.01 -14.22
N VAL A 67 -14.45 -8.82 -13.65
CA VAL A 67 -13.79 -8.63 -12.36
C VAL A 67 -14.70 -9.28 -11.34
N THR A 68 -14.56 -10.58 -11.17
CA THR A 68 -14.99 -11.24 -9.95
C THR A 68 -14.21 -10.55 -8.82
N PRO A 69 -14.85 -10.19 -7.71
CA PRO A 69 -14.23 -9.41 -6.62
C PRO A 69 -13.14 -10.17 -5.85
N HIS A 70 -12.62 -11.27 -6.41
CA HIS A 70 -11.62 -12.13 -5.79
C HIS A 70 -10.17 -11.67 -6.04
N ALA A 71 -9.93 -10.77 -7.00
CA ALA A 71 -8.57 -10.35 -7.38
C ALA A 71 -7.80 -9.54 -6.30
N SER A 72 -8.47 -9.10 -5.23
CA SER A 72 -7.91 -8.22 -4.20
C SER A 72 -7.80 -8.82 -2.79
N GLN A 73 -8.18 -10.08 -2.58
CA GLN A 73 -8.30 -10.59 -1.20
C GLN A 73 -6.98 -11.21 -0.70
N LEU A 74 -6.16 -10.38 -0.04
CA LEU A 74 -5.17 -10.87 0.93
C LEU A 74 -5.88 -11.31 2.22
N ALA A 75 -6.80 -12.29 2.15
CA ALA A 75 -7.42 -12.82 3.36
C ALA A 75 -6.46 -13.79 4.08
N LEU A 76 -5.98 -13.43 5.27
CA LEU A 76 -5.09 -14.24 6.09
C LEU A 76 -5.86 -14.75 7.31
N ARG A 77 -6.04 -16.06 7.41
CA ARG A 77 -6.83 -16.69 8.49
C ARG A 77 -5.94 -17.08 9.67
N LEU A 78 -6.34 -16.75 10.89
CA LEU A 78 -5.56 -17.09 12.08
C LEU A 78 -5.28 -18.61 12.20
N PRO A 79 -4.13 -19.00 12.79
CA PRO A 79 -3.85 -20.39 13.13
C PRO A 79 -4.94 -20.99 14.02
N LYS A 80 -5.26 -22.25 13.81
CA LYS A 80 -6.16 -23.00 14.71
C LYS A 80 -5.55 -23.04 16.12
N GLY A 81 -6.19 -22.36 17.08
CA GLY A 81 -5.78 -22.35 18.49
C GLY A 81 -5.57 -20.97 19.11
N ILE A 82 -5.55 -19.90 18.29
CA ILE A 82 -5.57 -18.52 18.77
C ILE A 82 -7.03 -18.06 18.78
N THR A 83 -7.71 -18.24 19.91
CA THR A 83 -9.05 -17.67 20.12
C THR A 83 -8.93 -16.17 20.34
N GLU A 84 -9.87 -15.42 19.77
CA GLU A 84 -10.04 -13.97 19.95
C GLU A 84 -9.70 -13.53 21.38
N SER A 85 -8.97 -12.42 21.50
CA SER A 85 -8.75 -11.75 22.78
C SER A 85 -10.12 -11.53 23.43
N PRO A 86 -10.35 -11.99 24.68
CA PRO A 86 -11.66 -11.86 25.30
C PRO A 86 -12.01 -10.38 25.37
N ALA A 87 -13.23 -10.03 24.96
CA ALA A 87 -13.81 -8.71 25.19
C ALA A 87 -13.53 -8.28 26.65
N PRO A 88 -13.10 -7.04 26.90
CA PRO A 88 -12.64 -6.64 28.21
C PRO A 88 -13.76 -6.85 29.23
N ALA A 89 -13.50 -7.71 30.20
CA ALA A 89 -14.32 -7.80 31.39
C ALA A 89 -14.37 -6.41 32.04
N MET A 90 -15.58 -5.91 32.25
CA MET A 90 -15.87 -4.68 32.96
C MET A 90 -15.19 -4.68 34.33
N LEU A 91 -13.99 -4.10 34.41
CA LEU A 91 -13.30 -3.87 35.69
C LEU A 91 -14.03 -2.76 36.45
N PRO A 92 -14.20 -2.87 37.78
CA PRO A 92 -14.89 -1.87 38.57
C PRO A 92 -14.17 -0.52 38.48
N ALA A 93 -14.94 0.55 38.24
CA ALA A 93 -14.43 1.90 38.09
C ALA A 93 -13.52 2.32 39.27
N PRO A 94 -12.32 2.86 39.01
CA PRO A 94 -11.48 3.37 40.07
C PRO A 94 -12.10 4.63 40.69
N VAL A 95 -12.20 4.64 42.02
CA VAL A 95 -12.55 5.81 42.83
C VAL A 95 -11.51 6.89 42.61
N ILE A 96 -11.87 7.97 41.92
CA ILE A 96 -11.02 9.14 41.78
C ILE A 96 -11.01 9.90 43.10
N ARG A 97 -9.85 9.95 43.77
CA ARG A 97 -9.57 10.95 44.80
C ARG A 97 -8.98 12.17 44.11
N ASN A 98 -9.67 13.30 44.25
CA ASN A 98 -9.25 14.60 43.73
C ASN A 98 -7.85 14.97 44.24
N TYR A 99 -6.93 15.22 43.32
CA TYR A 99 -5.81 16.13 43.56
C TYR A 99 -6.08 17.39 42.73
N GLU A 100 -6.38 18.49 43.43
CA GLU A 100 -6.37 19.84 42.88
C GLU A 100 -4.97 20.16 42.38
N LEU A 101 -4.83 20.56 41.12
CA LEU A 101 -3.72 21.39 40.66
C LEU A 101 -4.22 22.22 39.48
N GLY A 102 -4.44 23.51 39.77
CA GLY A 102 -5.08 24.45 38.86
C GLY A 102 -4.23 24.84 37.67
N ILE A 103 -4.89 25.07 36.54
CA ILE A 103 -4.44 25.97 35.48
C ILE A 103 -5.65 26.78 35.01
N ARG A 104 -5.38 28.07 34.81
CA ARG A 104 -6.27 29.19 34.57
C ARG A 104 -6.99 29.12 33.23
N ASP A 105 -8.25 29.55 33.26
CA ASP A 105 -9.06 30.27 32.27
C ASP A 105 -8.66 30.16 30.79
N TYR A 106 -9.46 29.40 30.03
CA TYR A 106 -9.78 29.74 28.64
C TYR A 106 -11.31 29.62 28.47
N GLU A 107 -11.99 30.77 28.50
CA GLU A 107 -13.39 30.91 28.12
C GLU A 107 -13.55 30.79 26.60
N GLY A 108 -14.58 30.06 26.16
CA GLY A 108 -15.30 30.33 24.92
C GLY A 108 -14.92 29.47 23.71
N GLY A 109 -15.74 28.45 23.44
CA GLY A 109 -15.80 27.77 22.14
C GLY A 109 -16.39 26.37 22.24
N GLU A 110 -17.67 26.21 21.88
CA GLU A 110 -18.34 24.92 21.74
C GLU A 110 -17.55 23.96 20.85
N VAL A 111 -17.29 22.75 21.35
CA VAL A 111 -16.86 21.62 20.52
C VAL A 111 -18.00 20.61 20.51
N THR A 112 -18.62 20.41 19.34
CA THR A 112 -19.68 19.42 19.12
C THR A 112 -19.09 18.00 19.14
N PRO A 113 -19.83 16.98 19.61
CA PRO A 113 -19.29 15.64 19.79
C PRO A 113 -19.40 14.85 18.47
N HIS A 114 -18.28 14.71 17.74
CA HIS A 114 -18.11 13.67 16.72
C HIS A 114 -16.70 13.08 16.81
N ALA A 115 -16.41 12.46 17.95
CA ALA A 115 -15.27 11.59 18.11
C ALA A 115 -15.55 10.60 19.24
N SER A 116 -16.24 9.51 18.93
CA SER A 116 -16.32 8.36 19.82
C SER A 116 -16.21 7.11 18.97
N ASN A 117 -14.97 6.64 18.80
CA ASN A 117 -14.56 5.24 18.73
C ASN A 117 -13.02 5.12 18.57
N LEU A 118 -12.28 5.90 19.37
CA LEU A 118 -10.87 5.62 19.65
C LEU A 118 -10.82 5.14 21.10
N THR A 119 -11.11 3.88 21.32
CA THR A 119 -10.84 3.23 22.59
C THR A 119 -10.51 1.78 22.31
N ASP A 120 -9.43 1.31 22.92
CA ASP A 120 -9.03 -0.08 23.04
C ASP A 120 -8.02 -0.67 22.03
N TYR A 121 -7.04 0.13 21.60
CA TYR A 121 -5.71 -0.38 21.27
C TYR A 121 -4.65 0.56 21.85
N GLY A 122 -4.23 0.29 23.09
CA GLY A 122 -2.87 0.64 23.57
C GLY A 122 -2.50 2.09 23.86
N LEU A 123 -3.44 3.02 24.13
CA LEU A 123 -3.06 4.34 24.66
C LEU A 123 -2.68 4.23 26.15
N ARG A 124 -1.48 3.73 26.42
CA ARG A 124 -0.83 3.93 27.72
C ARG A 124 -0.29 5.36 27.77
N MET A 125 -1.18 6.32 28.00
CA MET A 125 -0.78 7.68 28.34
C MET A 125 -0.34 7.73 29.80
N THR A 126 0.92 7.41 30.04
CA THR A 126 1.65 7.97 31.18
C THR A 126 2.34 9.22 30.69
N ASN A 127 2.12 10.34 31.39
CA ASN A 127 2.67 11.67 31.05
C ASN A 127 4.14 11.57 30.60
N ASP A 128 4.44 12.15 29.43
CA ASP A 128 5.76 12.29 28.75
C ASP A 128 6.27 11.19 27.79
N GLU A 129 5.50 10.14 27.47
CA GLU A 129 5.95 9.12 26.49
C GLU A 129 5.18 9.21 25.16
N PHE A 130 5.89 9.46 24.05
CA PHE A 130 5.30 9.41 22.72
C PHE A 130 4.77 8.00 22.42
N PRO A 131 3.64 7.85 21.72
CA PRO A 131 3.13 6.53 21.38
C PRO A 131 4.16 5.75 20.55
N ILE A 132 4.63 4.62 21.08
CA ILE A 132 5.55 3.68 20.40
C ILE A 132 4.86 2.86 19.31
N THR A 133 3.67 3.25 18.88
CA THR A 133 2.97 2.60 17.77
C THR A 133 3.67 2.94 16.46
N PRO A 134 3.94 1.97 15.58
CA PRO A 134 4.40 2.21 14.22
C PRO A 134 3.43 3.10 13.46
N THR A 135 3.93 4.20 12.90
CA THR A 135 3.11 5.21 12.20
C THR A 135 3.40 5.28 10.72
N ARG A 136 4.62 4.92 10.30
CA ARG A 136 5.04 5.06 8.91
C ARG A 136 6.13 4.05 8.54
N LEU A 137 5.99 3.48 7.35
CA LEU A 137 6.96 2.60 6.74
C LEU A 137 7.67 3.31 5.58
N ARG A 138 9.00 3.20 5.54
CA ARG A 138 9.83 3.71 4.44
C ARG A 138 10.81 2.64 3.96
N ILE A 139 10.84 2.42 2.65
CA ILE A 139 11.84 1.58 1.97
C ILE A 139 12.38 2.41 0.80
N PRO A 140 13.42 3.24 1.02
CA PRO A 140 13.86 4.22 0.04
C PRO A 140 14.24 3.62 -1.32
N ALA A 141 14.89 2.45 -1.32
CA ALA A 141 15.31 1.76 -2.54
C ALA A 141 14.13 1.33 -3.44
N LEU A 142 12.96 1.08 -2.84
CA LEU A 142 11.72 0.72 -3.54
C LEU A 142 10.75 1.91 -3.68
N LYS A 143 11.16 3.11 -3.23
CA LYS A 143 10.31 4.32 -3.19
C LYS A 143 9.01 4.13 -2.41
N ILE A 144 9.00 3.23 -1.43
CA ILE A 144 7.86 3.04 -0.53
C ILE A 144 7.96 4.05 0.60
N ASN A 145 6.88 4.80 0.81
CA ASN A 145 6.67 5.72 1.91
C ASN A 145 5.17 5.78 2.18
N ARG A 146 4.71 5.06 3.21
CA ARG A 146 3.28 4.81 3.47
C ARG A 146 2.95 4.90 4.96
N PRO A 147 1.75 5.40 5.32
CA PRO A 147 1.28 5.28 6.69
C PRO A 147 1.11 3.81 7.06
N ILE A 148 1.29 3.52 8.35
CA ILE A 148 0.96 2.22 8.93
C ILE A 148 -0.36 2.38 9.68
N VAL A 149 -1.33 1.53 9.38
CA VAL A 149 -2.63 1.48 10.05
C VAL A 149 -2.82 0.12 10.75
N PRO A 150 -3.47 0.05 11.91
CA PRO A 150 -3.74 -1.23 12.55
C PRO A 150 -4.76 -2.03 11.74
N VAL A 151 -4.53 -3.34 11.59
CA VAL A 151 -5.47 -4.29 10.99
C VAL A 151 -5.91 -5.26 12.07
N VAL A 152 -7.17 -5.13 12.46
CA VAL A 152 -7.79 -5.99 13.48
C VAL A 152 -8.23 -7.32 12.89
N VAL A 153 -8.43 -8.30 13.77
CA VAL A 153 -9.03 -9.58 13.40
C VAL A 153 -10.56 -9.45 13.46
N GLN A 154 -11.25 -9.87 12.41
CA GLN A 154 -12.70 -10.01 12.36
C GLN A 154 -13.04 -11.41 11.87
N ASP A 155 -13.91 -12.13 12.58
CA ASP A 155 -14.31 -13.51 12.26
C ASP A 155 -13.12 -14.48 12.09
N GLY A 156 -12.05 -14.29 12.88
CA GLY A 156 -10.83 -15.10 12.83
C GLY A 156 -9.93 -14.86 11.61
N VAL A 157 -10.13 -13.75 10.89
CA VAL A 157 -9.34 -13.34 9.72
C VAL A 157 -8.87 -11.90 9.90
N TRP A 158 -7.67 -11.56 9.44
CA TRP A 158 -7.31 -10.16 9.27
C TRP A 158 -8.04 -9.58 8.06
N ASP A 159 -8.93 -8.63 8.30
CA ASP A 159 -9.61 -7.94 7.21
C ASP A 159 -8.73 -6.82 6.65
N VAL A 160 -8.10 -7.11 5.51
CA VAL A 160 -7.26 -6.16 4.77
C VAL A 160 -7.94 -5.68 3.48
N ALA A 161 -9.23 -5.97 3.28
CA ALA A 161 -9.95 -5.57 2.07
C ALA A 161 -9.94 -4.05 1.91
N ASP A 162 -10.13 -3.32 3.00
CA ASP A 162 -10.20 -1.86 3.03
C ASP A 162 -8.83 -1.18 3.20
N LEU A 163 -7.73 -1.94 3.18
CA LEU A 163 -6.38 -1.38 3.32
C LEU A 163 -5.99 -0.49 2.12
N GLY A 164 -6.60 -0.73 0.95
CA GLY A 164 -6.36 0.05 -0.26
C GLY A 164 -4.86 0.23 -0.57
N GLY A 165 -4.42 1.49 -0.62
CA GLY A 165 -3.03 1.86 -0.91
C GLY A 165 -2.11 1.97 0.31
N ASP A 166 -2.59 1.61 1.51
CA ASP A 166 -1.88 1.74 2.79
C ASP A 166 -1.17 0.44 3.22
N VAL A 167 -0.46 0.50 4.34
CA VAL A 167 0.24 -0.63 4.95
C VAL A 167 -0.42 -0.96 6.28
N GLY A 168 -0.75 -2.23 6.50
CA GLY A 168 -1.47 -2.71 7.66
C GLY A 168 -0.55 -3.41 8.66
N LEU A 169 -0.54 -3.00 9.92
CA LEU A 169 0.07 -3.76 11.01
C LEU A 169 -0.93 -4.81 11.50
N LEU A 170 -0.59 -6.09 11.33
CA LEU A 170 -1.49 -7.19 11.69
C LEU A 170 -1.58 -7.32 13.21
N ALA A 171 -2.79 -7.15 13.76
CA ALA A 171 -3.08 -7.41 15.17
C ALA A 171 -2.70 -8.86 15.53
N THR A 172 -2.44 -9.16 16.81
CA THR A 172 -1.99 -10.49 17.30
C THR A 172 -0.57 -10.91 16.90
N THR A 173 0.16 -10.07 16.16
CA THR A 173 1.62 -10.17 15.95
C THR A 173 2.36 -9.16 16.82
N GLY A 174 3.68 -9.00 16.68
CA GLY A 174 4.41 -7.93 17.35
C GLY A 174 3.82 -6.56 17.00
N GLN A 175 3.71 -5.67 17.98
CA GLN A 175 3.14 -4.32 17.82
C GLN A 175 4.21 -3.23 17.89
N HIS A 176 5.37 -3.53 18.46
CA HIS A 176 6.54 -2.66 18.46
C HIS A 176 7.84 -3.50 18.45
N PRO A 177 9.00 -2.90 18.11
CA PRO A 177 10.30 -3.55 18.23
C PRO A 177 10.52 -4.06 19.67
N GLY A 178 11.12 -5.23 19.80
CA GLY A 178 11.43 -5.87 21.08
C GLY A 178 10.27 -6.63 21.73
N ASP A 179 9.12 -6.76 21.06
CA ASP A 179 8.02 -7.63 21.51
C ASP A 179 8.40 -9.13 21.49
N ASP A 180 7.54 -10.00 22.03
CA ASP A 180 7.75 -11.46 21.97
C ASP A 180 7.68 -12.00 20.53
N LEU A 181 6.95 -11.31 19.65
CA LEU A 181 6.75 -11.66 18.25
C LEU A 181 7.26 -10.56 17.33
N ALA A 182 7.65 -10.94 16.11
CA ALA A 182 7.97 -10.00 15.04
C ALA A 182 6.74 -9.16 14.67
N MET A 183 6.96 -7.89 14.34
CA MET A 183 5.92 -7.08 13.70
C MET A 183 5.62 -7.63 12.30
N VAL A 184 4.35 -7.69 11.93
CA VAL A 184 3.94 -8.11 10.58
C VAL A 184 3.19 -6.99 9.87
N LEU A 185 3.78 -6.49 8.80
CA LEU A 185 3.19 -5.50 7.92
C LEU A 185 2.66 -6.17 6.66
N ALA A 186 1.37 -5.97 6.39
CA ALA A 186 0.69 -6.43 5.19
C ALA A 186 0.44 -5.24 4.24
N GLY A 187 0.45 -5.52 2.94
CA GLY A 187 0.14 -4.52 1.94
C GLY A 187 -0.22 -5.18 0.61
N HIS A 188 -1.12 -4.55 -0.13
CA HIS A 188 -1.55 -5.07 -1.43
C HIS A 188 -0.44 -4.98 -2.47
N MET A 189 -0.36 -5.99 -3.33
CA MET A 189 0.37 -5.92 -4.62
C MET A 189 -0.47 -5.11 -5.61
N THR A 190 -1.74 -5.46 -5.68
CA THR A 190 -2.79 -4.74 -6.40
C THR A 190 -4.06 -4.79 -5.55
N PHE A 191 -4.89 -3.76 -5.64
CA PHE A 191 -6.21 -3.73 -4.98
C PHE A 191 -7.26 -3.17 -5.91
N ALA A 192 -8.51 -3.54 -5.69
CA ALA A 192 -9.64 -3.05 -6.46
C ALA A 192 -10.36 -1.95 -5.69
N ASP A 193 -10.75 -0.88 -6.38
CA ASP A 193 -11.70 0.13 -5.89
C ASP A 193 -12.77 0.32 -6.97
N GLY A 194 -13.98 -0.14 -6.65
CA GLY A 194 -15.06 -0.30 -7.62
C GLY A 194 -14.68 -1.24 -8.76
N ARG A 195 -14.62 -0.70 -9.99
CA ARG A 195 -14.27 -1.45 -11.21
C ARG A 195 -12.83 -1.22 -11.67
N LEU A 196 -12.04 -0.46 -10.91
CA LEU A 196 -10.68 -0.10 -11.24
C LEU A 196 -9.70 -0.92 -10.40
N LEU A 197 -8.58 -1.31 -10.99
CA LEU A 197 -7.49 -1.99 -10.31
C LEU A 197 -6.33 -1.00 -10.14
N PHE A 198 -5.83 -0.90 -8.93
CA PHE A 198 -4.77 0.02 -8.53
C PHE A 198 -3.55 -0.76 -8.04
N THR A 199 -2.38 -0.14 -8.19
CA THR A 199 -1.12 -0.62 -7.63
C THR A 199 -1.15 -0.45 -6.11
N GLY A 200 -0.93 -1.53 -5.37
CA GLY A 200 -0.94 -1.50 -3.91
C GLY A 200 0.38 -1.03 -3.30
N ALA A 201 0.36 -0.82 -1.97
CA ALA A 201 1.51 -0.31 -1.21
C ALA A 201 2.79 -1.14 -1.40
N PHE A 202 2.65 -2.44 -1.65
CA PHE A 202 3.72 -3.42 -1.70
C PHE A 202 3.99 -3.99 -3.08
N ALA A 203 3.46 -3.36 -4.15
CA ALA A 203 3.72 -3.78 -5.53
C ALA A 203 5.23 -3.89 -5.87
N GLU A 204 6.04 -3.00 -5.29
CA GLU A 204 7.48 -2.95 -5.53
C GLU A 204 8.29 -3.94 -4.67
N LEU A 205 7.68 -4.63 -3.70
CA LEU A 205 8.38 -5.60 -2.85
C LEU A 205 8.97 -6.77 -3.66
N GLN A 206 8.42 -7.07 -4.83
CA GLN A 206 8.98 -8.06 -5.76
C GLN A 206 10.41 -7.75 -6.23
N PHE A 207 10.87 -6.50 -6.05
CA PHE A 207 12.24 -6.07 -6.38
C PHE A 207 13.13 -5.96 -5.13
N ALA A 208 12.68 -6.40 -3.96
CA ALA A 208 13.48 -6.40 -2.76
C ALA A 208 14.73 -7.29 -2.93
N THR A 209 15.82 -6.87 -2.30
CA THR A 209 17.09 -7.59 -2.29
C THR A 209 17.63 -7.69 -0.87
N TYR A 210 18.48 -8.70 -0.63
CA TYR A 210 19.21 -8.83 0.61
C TYR A 210 20.02 -7.56 0.93
N GLY A 211 20.03 -7.16 2.19
CA GLY A 211 20.76 -5.98 2.63
C GLY A 211 20.00 -4.65 2.49
N MET A 212 18.82 -4.65 1.86
CA MET A 212 18.00 -3.45 1.71
C MET A 212 17.49 -2.95 3.07
N GLU A 213 17.50 -1.63 3.27
CA GLU A 213 17.03 -1.02 4.52
C GLU A 213 15.51 -0.81 4.52
N ILE A 214 14.88 -1.17 5.63
CA ILE A 214 13.48 -0.91 5.94
C ILE A 214 13.46 -0.03 7.19
N MET A 215 12.76 1.09 7.12
CA MET A 215 12.70 2.09 8.19
C MET A 215 11.26 2.20 8.69
N VAL A 216 11.07 2.13 10.02
CA VAL A 216 9.76 2.27 10.67
C VAL A 216 9.81 3.44 11.64
N GLU A 217 8.92 4.41 11.46
CA GLU A 217 8.81 5.59 12.34
C GLU A 217 7.79 5.32 13.47
N MET A 218 8.20 5.58 14.71
CA MET A 218 7.41 5.31 15.92
C MET A 218 7.94 6.12 17.09
N GLY A 219 7.07 6.68 17.93
CA GLY A 219 7.50 7.42 19.12
C GLY A 219 8.43 8.63 18.87
N GLY A 220 8.49 9.15 17.64
CA GLY A 220 9.47 10.19 17.25
C GLY A 220 10.86 9.66 16.87
N GLU A 221 11.06 8.35 16.92
CA GLU A 221 12.28 7.65 16.52
C GLU A 221 12.08 6.87 15.20
N THR A 222 13.18 6.34 14.66
CA THR A 222 13.16 5.50 13.46
C THR A 222 13.94 4.21 13.74
N ALA A 223 13.22 3.09 13.78
CA ALA A 223 13.83 1.76 13.80
C ALA A 223 14.29 1.38 12.39
N VAL A 224 15.51 0.85 12.28
CA VAL A 224 16.12 0.48 10.99
C VAL A 224 16.37 -1.02 10.97
N TYR A 225 15.83 -1.67 9.96
CA TYR A 225 15.95 -3.10 9.70
C TYR A 225 16.67 -3.34 8.40
N GLN A 226 17.31 -4.50 8.27
CA GLN A 226 17.96 -4.93 7.05
C GLN A 226 17.38 -6.25 6.56
N VAL A 227 17.00 -6.31 5.28
CA VAL A 227 16.44 -7.52 4.66
C VAL A 227 17.43 -8.68 4.78
N SER A 228 17.01 -9.71 5.50
CA SER A 228 17.78 -10.90 5.82
C SER A 228 17.23 -12.15 5.16
N GLU A 229 15.97 -12.14 4.72
CA GLU A 229 15.33 -13.27 4.06
C GLU A 229 14.24 -12.80 3.08
N ILE A 230 14.14 -13.48 1.94
CA ILE A 230 13.07 -13.28 0.96
C ILE A 230 12.60 -14.66 0.51
N ARG A 231 11.33 -14.99 0.73
CA ARG A 231 10.76 -16.29 0.33
C ARG A 231 9.32 -16.18 -0.15
N ARG A 232 8.89 -17.19 -0.91
CA ARG A 232 7.50 -17.40 -1.30
C ARG A 232 6.88 -18.42 -0.35
N ILE A 233 5.70 -18.12 0.18
CA ILE A 233 4.92 -19.02 1.03
C ILE A 233 3.54 -19.27 0.42
N ALA A 234 2.89 -20.34 0.85
CA ALA A 234 1.52 -20.63 0.42
C ALA A 234 0.52 -19.58 0.96
N PRO A 235 -0.56 -19.27 0.24
CA PRO A 235 -1.59 -18.33 0.70
C PRO A 235 -2.19 -18.63 2.08
N ASP A 236 -2.23 -19.90 2.47
CA ASP A 236 -2.79 -20.41 3.73
C ASP A 236 -1.73 -20.68 4.82
N ASP A 237 -0.44 -20.44 4.55
CA ASP A 237 0.65 -20.65 5.51
C ASP A 237 0.77 -19.47 6.50
N VAL A 238 -0.27 -19.27 7.29
CA VAL A 238 -0.33 -18.17 8.26
C VAL A 238 0.62 -18.37 9.43
N ASN A 239 1.00 -19.60 9.72
CA ASN A 239 1.98 -19.91 10.76
C ASN A 239 3.35 -19.25 10.47
N ALA A 240 3.69 -19.04 9.20
CA ALA A 240 4.91 -18.34 8.81
C ALA A 240 4.97 -16.87 9.29
N LEU A 241 3.85 -16.30 9.73
CA LEU A 241 3.75 -14.93 10.26
C LEU A 241 3.97 -14.84 11.77
N TYR A 242 3.86 -15.95 12.50
CA TYR A 242 4.08 -16.00 13.95
C TYR A 242 5.53 -16.34 14.26
N LEU A 243 6.40 -15.34 14.06
CA LEU A 243 7.82 -15.46 14.34
C LEU A 243 8.11 -14.94 15.76
N ALA A 244 8.62 -15.79 16.64
CA ALA A 244 9.05 -15.43 18.00
C ALA A 244 10.40 -14.71 17.99
N ASP A 245 10.41 -13.49 17.44
CA ASP A 245 11.58 -12.63 17.30
C ASP A 245 11.15 -11.16 17.17
N GLY A 246 11.04 -10.44 18.28
CA GLY A 246 10.69 -9.00 18.29
C GLY A 246 11.72 -8.07 17.67
N ASP A 247 12.93 -8.56 17.39
CA ASP A 247 13.95 -7.81 16.67
C ASP A 247 13.75 -7.92 15.14
N SER A 248 12.81 -8.74 14.68
CA SER A 248 12.46 -8.87 13.28
C SER A 248 11.19 -8.11 12.91
N ILE A 249 11.11 -7.74 11.63
CA ILE A 249 9.90 -7.33 10.95
C ILE A 249 9.65 -8.23 9.73
N LEU A 250 8.38 -8.59 9.52
CA LEU A 250 7.91 -9.32 8.36
C LEU A 250 7.07 -8.41 7.47
N LEU A 251 7.34 -8.39 6.17
CA LEU A 251 6.50 -7.73 5.18
C LEU A 251 5.89 -8.80 4.28
N ILE A 252 4.57 -8.77 4.12
CA ILE A 252 3.82 -9.75 3.32
C ILE A 252 2.95 -9.09 2.25
N THR A 253 3.01 -9.63 1.04
CA THR A 253 2.12 -9.25 -0.06
C THR A 253 1.75 -10.44 -0.96
N CYS A 254 0.78 -10.26 -1.85
CA CYS A 254 0.42 -11.22 -2.88
C CYS A 254 1.48 -11.27 -3.99
N THR A 255 1.74 -12.44 -4.57
CA THR A 255 2.68 -12.60 -5.69
C THR A 255 2.33 -13.82 -6.53
N ASP A 256 2.99 -13.97 -7.68
CA ASP A 256 2.74 -15.05 -8.65
C ASP A 256 1.29 -15.05 -9.15
N TRP A 257 0.93 -14.02 -9.91
CA TRP A 257 -0.38 -13.95 -10.57
C TRP A 257 -0.55 -15.11 -11.55
N ASP A 258 -1.68 -15.81 -11.47
CA ASP A 258 -2.07 -16.88 -12.39
C ASP A 258 -3.26 -16.42 -13.24
N ASP A 259 -3.00 -16.21 -14.53
CA ASP A 259 -4.00 -15.77 -15.51
C ASP A 259 -5.16 -16.78 -15.71
N ASN A 260 -4.96 -18.06 -15.37
CA ASN A 260 -6.02 -19.07 -15.52
C ASN A 260 -7.04 -19.01 -14.40
N THR A 261 -6.57 -18.71 -13.18
CA THR A 261 -7.42 -18.67 -11.98
C THR A 261 -7.84 -17.26 -11.61
N GLY A 262 -7.14 -16.24 -12.11
CA GLY A 262 -7.35 -14.84 -11.72
C GLY A 262 -6.96 -14.57 -10.27
N LEU A 263 -6.02 -15.35 -9.72
CA LEU A 263 -5.60 -15.31 -8.33
C LEU A 263 -4.07 -15.27 -8.21
N TYR A 264 -3.60 -14.73 -7.09
CA TYR A 264 -2.19 -14.82 -6.71
C TYR A 264 -1.90 -16.15 -6.02
N ALA A 265 -1.07 -16.96 -6.68
CA ALA A 265 -0.76 -18.33 -6.26
C ALA A 265 0.08 -18.40 -4.97
N SER A 266 0.82 -17.33 -4.64
CA SER A 266 1.72 -17.30 -3.49
C SER A 266 1.63 -16.00 -2.70
N ARG A 267 2.33 -15.95 -1.57
CA ARG A 267 2.65 -14.72 -0.84
C ARG A 267 4.15 -14.51 -0.83
N LEU A 268 4.58 -13.28 -1.10
CA LEU A 268 5.96 -12.86 -0.90
C LEU A 268 6.11 -12.45 0.56
N LEU A 269 6.97 -13.16 1.29
CA LEU A 269 7.31 -12.86 2.67
C LEU A 269 8.77 -12.41 2.74
N ILE A 270 8.98 -11.20 3.23
CA ILE A 270 10.30 -10.61 3.45
C ILE A 270 10.51 -10.51 4.96
N ARG A 271 11.61 -11.05 5.46
CA ARG A 271 12.07 -10.80 6.83
C ARG A 271 13.22 -9.81 6.78
N ALA A 272 13.16 -8.83 7.68
CA ALA A 272 14.27 -7.95 7.97
C ALA A 272 14.54 -7.95 9.47
N THR A 273 15.82 -7.90 9.86
CA THR A 273 16.25 -7.93 11.26
C THR A 273 16.77 -6.56 11.66
N HIS A 274 16.53 -6.16 12.91
CA HIS A 274 16.98 -4.89 13.45
C HIS A 274 18.50 -4.76 13.35
N ARG A 275 18.96 -3.56 12.99
CA ARG A 275 20.38 -3.23 12.81
C ARG A 275 21.04 -2.76 14.10
#